data_AF-A0A3N4L9R3-F1
#
_entry.id   AF-A0A3N4L9R3-F1
#
_cell.length_a   1.000
_cell.length_b   1.000
_cell.length_c   1.000
_cell.angle_alpha   90.00
_cell.angle_beta   90.00
_cell.angle_gamma   90.00
#
_symmetry.space_group_name_H-M   'P 1'
#
loop_
_entity.id
_entity.type
_entity.pdbx_description
1 polymer ?
#
loop_
_entity_poly.entity_id
_entity_poly.type
_entity_poly.pdbx_seq_one_letter_code
_entity_poly.pdbx_strand_id
1 'polypeptide(L)'
;MIATGESCGVLEGHSGEVNAVVFSPDGKLVASASNDKTVRLWDTATGESCGVLEGHSSWVSAVVFSPDAKLVASASDDYTVRIWDVIQKSIIQVIHTEARLQHLAFSGATKLQTERGMLILASQLEPSTTTQPTFPPPLFVTDSWVTWNMKKILFLPWDYRPYSSAAKDNILALGHRSGRVTFMCFDSAALDSEFSHLLSSTQDLAIV
;
A
#
# COMPACT_ATOMS: atom_id res chain seq x y z
N MET A 1 21.13 6.02 16.31
CA MET A 1 21.59 4.79 15.62
C MET A 1 20.65 4.59 14.44
N ILE A 2 21.05 3.94 13.34
CA ILE A 2 20.14 3.75 12.20
C ILE A 2 19.24 2.58 12.57
N ALA A 3 17.92 2.78 12.67
CA ALA A 3 17.01 1.69 12.95
C ALA A 3 17.12 0.65 11.83
N THR A 4 17.58 -0.56 12.16
CA THR A 4 17.66 -1.67 11.22
C THR A 4 16.27 -2.29 11.14
N GLY A 5 15.55 -2.06 10.05
CA GLY A 5 14.33 -2.82 9.76
C GLY A 5 14.71 -4.27 9.48
N GLU A 6 14.15 -5.22 10.24
CA GLU A 6 14.40 -6.65 10.02
C GLU A 6 13.42 -7.18 8.97
N SER A 7 13.91 -7.99 8.04
CA SER A 7 13.03 -8.70 7.09
C SER A 7 12.22 -9.74 7.85
N CYS A 8 10.91 -9.57 7.92
CA CYS A 8 10.02 -10.45 8.67
C CYS A 8 9.16 -11.35 7.76
N GLY A 9 9.27 -11.22 6.44
CA GLY A 9 8.59 -12.11 5.50
C GLY A 9 8.81 -11.73 4.05
N VAL A 10 8.64 -12.71 3.15
CA VAL A 10 8.65 -12.52 1.70
C VAL A 10 7.45 -13.26 1.11
N LEU A 11 6.68 -12.55 0.30
CA LEU A 11 5.56 -13.10 -0.47
C LEU A 11 6.04 -13.39 -1.89
N GLU A 12 5.88 -14.64 -2.31
CA GLU A 12 6.24 -15.10 -3.65
C GLU A 12 5.00 -15.55 -4.41
N GLY A 13 4.91 -15.18 -5.69
CA GLY A 13 3.84 -15.68 -6.56
C GLY A 13 3.64 -14.87 -7.84
N HIS A 14 3.92 -13.57 -7.83
CA HIS A 14 3.90 -12.82 -9.09
C HIS A 14 5.03 -13.27 -10.01
N SER A 15 4.73 -13.37 -11.31
CA SER A 15 5.72 -13.73 -12.35
C SER A 15 6.31 -12.52 -13.07
N GLY A 16 5.91 -11.31 -12.67
CA GLY A 16 6.41 -10.04 -13.19
C GLY A 16 6.53 -8.99 -12.10
N GLU A 17 7.07 -7.81 -12.45
CA GLU A 17 7.33 -6.71 -11.52
C GLU A 17 6.09 -6.35 -10.69
N VAL A 18 6.26 -6.10 -9.39
CA VAL A 18 5.19 -5.59 -8.53
C VAL A 18 5.17 -4.06 -8.61
N ASN A 19 4.13 -3.51 -9.21
CA ASN A 19 4.00 -2.08 -9.50
C ASN A 19 3.33 -1.29 -8.38
N ALA A 20 2.47 -1.94 -7.59
CA ALA A 20 1.81 -1.33 -6.45
C ALA A 20 1.56 -2.38 -5.36
N VAL A 21 1.67 -1.97 -4.09
CA VAL A 21 1.36 -2.77 -2.91
C VAL A 21 0.56 -1.89 -1.96
N VAL A 22 -0.47 -2.44 -1.31
CA VAL A 22 -1.32 -1.71 -0.37
C VAL A 22 -1.84 -2.64 0.73
N PHE A 23 -1.88 -2.16 1.98
CA PHE A 23 -2.56 -2.85 3.07
C PHE A 23 -4.06 -2.56 3.04
N SER A 24 -4.88 -3.54 3.44
CA SER A 24 -6.26 -3.27 3.79
C SER A 24 -6.32 -2.30 4.99
N PRO A 25 -7.39 -1.49 5.13
CA PRO A 25 -7.52 -0.57 6.26
C PRO A 25 -7.40 -1.25 7.64
N ASP A 26 -7.92 -2.48 7.75
CA ASP A 26 -7.84 -3.32 8.94
C ASP A 26 -6.52 -4.08 9.10
N GLY A 27 -5.59 -3.97 8.14
CA GLY A 27 -4.26 -4.57 8.16
C GLY A 27 -4.22 -6.08 7.93
N LYS A 28 -5.36 -6.75 7.77
CA LYS A 28 -5.42 -8.22 7.65
C LYS A 28 -4.98 -8.73 6.29
N LEU A 29 -5.11 -7.91 5.26
CA LEU A 29 -4.76 -8.26 3.90
C LEU A 29 -3.72 -7.29 3.33
N VAL A 30 -2.93 -7.81 2.41
CA VAL A 30 -2.14 -7.02 1.45
C VAL A 30 -2.64 -7.32 0.06
N ALA A 31 -2.78 -6.28 -0.76
CA ALA A 31 -3.00 -6.41 -2.20
C ALA A 31 -1.75 -5.95 -2.96
N SER A 32 -1.38 -6.68 -4.00
CA SER A 32 -0.26 -6.34 -4.89
C SER A 32 -0.68 -6.40 -6.36
N ALA A 33 -0.31 -5.40 -7.14
CA ALA A 33 -0.54 -5.30 -8.58
C ALA A 33 0.76 -5.54 -9.35
N SER A 34 0.69 -6.23 -10.49
CA SER A 34 1.89 -6.66 -11.22
C SER A 34 1.80 -6.58 -12.75
N ASN A 35 2.98 -6.57 -13.38
CA ASN A 35 3.15 -6.80 -14.82
C ASN A 35 2.70 -8.20 -15.28
N ASP A 36 2.47 -9.14 -14.37
CA ASP A 36 1.84 -10.43 -14.70
C ASP A 36 0.33 -10.33 -14.98
N LYS A 37 -0.22 -9.11 -14.96
CA LYS A 37 -1.62 -8.77 -15.27
C LYS A 37 -2.61 -9.18 -14.18
N THR A 38 -2.12 -9.54 -13.00
CA THR A 38 -2.94 -9.95 -11.86
C THR A 38 -2.85 -8.96 -10.71
N VAL A 39 -3.87 -8.98 -9.86
CA VAL A 39 -3.77 -8.50 -8.49
C VAL A 39 -3.78 -9.71 -7.56
N ARG A 40 -2.84 -9.79 -6.62
CA ARG A 40 -2.82 -10.85 -5.61
C ARG A 40 -3.22 -10.30 -4.26
N LEU A 41 -3.93 -11.12 -3.50
CA LEU A 41 -4.32 -10.87 -2.11
C LEU A 41 -3.57 -11.83 -1.20
N TRP A 42 -3.00 -11.30 -0.12
CA TRP A 42 -2.17 -12.03 0.82
C TRP A 42 -2.73 -11.84 2.23
N ASP A 43 -2.73 -12.90 3.03
CA ASP A 43 -2.98 -12.78 4.46
C ASP A 43 -1.72 -12.24 5.14
N THR A 44 -1.87 -11.13 5.87
CA THR A 44 -0.73 -10.47 6.53
C THR A 44 -0.16 -11.32 7.67
N ALA A 45 -0.96 -12.14 8.33
CA ALA A 45 -0.55 -12.92 9.50
C ALA A 45 0.18 -14.22 9.10
N THR A 46 -0.28 -14.90 8.05
CA THR A 46 0.34 -16.15 7.58
C THR A 46 1.37 -15.92 6.47
N GLY A 47 1.27 -14.80 5.75
CA GLY A 47 2.06 -14.56 4.55
C GLY A 47 1.65 -15.43 3.36
N GLU A 48 0.48 -16.06 3.41
CA GLU A 48 -0.01 -16.92 2.33
C GLU A 48 -0.85 -16.14 1.31
N SER A 49 -0.81 -16.58 0.06
CA SER A 49 -1.69 -16.06 -1.00
C SER A 49 -3.12 -16.51 -0.75
N CYS A 50 -3.99 -15.58 -0.39
CA CYS A 50 -5.41 -15.82 -0.19
C CYS A 50 -6.22 -15.72 -1.48
N GLY A 51 -5.70 -15.15 -2.55
CA GLY A 51 -6.41 -15.10 -3.84
C GLY A 51 -5.66 -14.39 -4.95
N VAL A 52 -6.04 -14.71 -6.18
CA VAL A 52 -5.58 -14.02 -7.39
C VAL A 52 -6.80 -13.45 -8.09
N LEU A 53 -6.77 -12.16 -8.39
CA LEU A 53 -7.79 -11.45 -9.13
C LEU A 53 -7.31 -11.32 -10.58
N GLU A 54 -7.88 -12.15 -11.44
CA GLU A 54 -7.51 -12.25 -12.84
C GLU A 54 -8.51 -11.55 -13.75
N GLY A 55 -8.03 -11.00 -14.86
CA GLY A 55 -8.90 -10.52 -15.94
C GLY A 55 -8.37 -9.31 -16.69
N HIS A 56 -7.43 -8.54 -16.12
CA HIS A 56 -6.74 -7.50 -16.87
C HIS A 56 -5.98 -8.10 -18.06
N SER A 57 -6.00 -7.42 -19.20
CA SER A 57 -5.33 -7.92 -20.42
C SER A 57 -3.90 -7.38 -20.58
N SER A 58 -3.53 -6.40 -19.75
CA SER A 58 -2.22 -5.76 -19.69
C SER A 58 -1.75 -5.56 -18.24
N TRP A 59 -0.61 -4.92 -18.05
CA TRP A 59 0.02 -4.70 -16.73
C TRP A 59 -0.90 -3.94 -15.79
N VAL A 60 -0.92 -4.35 -14.52
CA VAL A 60 -1.68 -3.65 -13.48
C VAL A 60 -0.76 -2.64 -12.82
N SER A 61 -1.10 -1.36 -12.92
CA SER A 61 -0.26 -0.23 -12.52
C SER A 61 -0.55 0.26 -11.10
N ALA A 62 -1.80 0.13 -10.64
CA ALA A 62 -2.22 0.62 -9.33
C ALA A 62 -3.23 -0.32 -8.68
N VAL A 63 -3.24 -0.36 -7.34
CA VAL A 63 -4.22 -1.08 -6.54
C VAL A 63 -4.52 -0.34 -5.25
N VAL A 64 -5.79 -0.30 -4.83
CA VAL A 64 -6.25 0.27 -3.56
C VAL A 64 -7.43 -0.50 -2.97
N PHE A 65 -7.51 -0.55 -1.64
CA PHE A 65 -8.69 -1.04 -0.93
C PHE A 65 -9.73 0.07 -0.72
N SER A 66 -11.00 -0.31 -0.71
CA SER A 66 -12.06 0.54 -0.16
C SER A 66 -11.86 0.75 1.35
N PRO A 67 -12.42 1.83 1.93
CA PRO A 67 -12.26 2.12 3.37
C PRO A 67 -12.80 1.02 4.29
N ASP A 68 -13.76 0.22 3.83
CA ASP A 68 -14.35 -0.90 4.56
C ASP A 68 -13.67 -2.25 4.28
N ALA A 69 -12.57 -2.25 3.51
CA ALA A 69 -11.79 -3.43 3.12
C ALA A 69 -12.55 -4.48 2.29
N LYS A 70 -13.79 -4.21 1.83
CA LYS A 70 -14.60 -5.17 1.08
C LYS A 70 -14.29 -5.20 -0.41
N LEU A 71 -13.82 -4.08 -0.94
CA LEU A 71 -13.51 -3.91 -2.34
C LEU A 71 -12.02 -3.65 -2.55
N VAL A 72 -11.56 -4.08 -3.71
CA VAL A 72 -10.30 -3.63 -4.29
C VAL A 72 -10.60 -2.94 -5.61
N ALA A 73 -9.91 -1.83 -5.88
CA ALA A 73 -9.86 -1.22 -7.19
C ALA A 73 -8.46 -1.37 -7.77
N SER A 74 -8.37 -1.73 -9.05
CA SER A 74 -7.11 -1.82 -9.78
C SER A 74 -7.17 -1.07 -11.10
N ALA A 75 -6.08 -0.39 -11.45
CA ALA A 75 -5.91 0.25 -12.76
C ALA A 75 -4.89 -0.52 -13.60
N SER A 76 -5.06 -0.50 -14.91
CA SER A 76 -4.18 -1.23 -15.83
C SER A 76 -3.87 -0.44 -17.11
N ASP A 77 -2.75 -0.79 -17.72
CA ASP A 77 -2.37 -0.39 -19.08
C ASP A 77 -3.33 -0.95 -20.16
N ASP A 78 -4.34 -1.75 -19.79
CA ASP A 78 -5.46 -2.13 -20.66
C ASP A 78 -6.56 -1.06 -20.77
N TYR A 79 -6.33 0.13 -20.21
CA TYR A 79 -7.27 1.25 -20.16
C TYR A 79 -8.56 0.92 -19.40
N THR A 80 -8.46 0.06 -18.38
CA THR A 80 -9.56 -0.22 -17.47
C THR A 80 -9.20 0.01 -16.02
N VAL A 81 -10.19 0.46 -15.24
CA VAL A 81 -10.25 0.30 -13.80
C VAL A 81 -11.22 -0.83 -13.49
N ARG A 82 -10.80 -1.79 -12.67
CA ARG A 82 -11.65 -2.90 -12.24
C ARG A 82 -11.90 -2.82 -10.74
N ILE A 83 -13.15 -3.06 -10.37
CA ILE A 83 -13.60 -3.17 -8.99
C ILE A 83 -13.86 -4.64 -8.71
N TRP A 84 -13.28 -5.13 -7.62
CA TRP A 84 -13.30 -6.52 -7.23
C TRP A 84 -13.95 -6.67 -5.86
N ASP A 85 -14.74 -7.72 -5.69
CA ASP A 85 -15.15 -8.18 -4.37
C ASP A 85 -14.01 -9.00 -3.77
N VAL A 86 -13.56 -8.64 -2.57
CA VAL A 86 -12.42 -9.29 -1.90
C VAL A 86 -12.74 -10.73 -1.49
N ILE A 87 -13.98 -11.00 -1.08
CA ILE A 87 -14.39 -12.31 -0.56
C ILE A 87 -14.68 -13.27 -1.72
N GLN A 88 -15.46 -12.80 -2.69
CA GLN A 88 -15.84 -13.58 -3.86
C GLN A 88 -14.71 -13.69 -4.90
N LYS A 89 -13.71 -12.79 -4.83
CA LYS A 89 -12.58 -12.71 -5.78
C LYS A 89 -13.06 -12.57 -7.22
N SER A 90 -14.14 -11.81 -7.39
CA SER A 90 -14.85 -11.64 -8.66
C SER A 90 -14.88 -10.17 -9.04
N ILE A 91 -15.02 -9.89 -10.33
CA ILE A 91 -15.19 -8.53 -10.85
C ILE A 91 -16.62 -8.10 -10.58
N ILE A 92 -16.78 -6.96 -9.91
CA ILE A 92 -18.06 -6.27 -9.74
C ILE A 92 -18.30 -5.30 -10.91
N GLN A 93 -17.25 -4.57 -11.29
CA GLN A 93 -17.38 -3.53 -12.30
C GLN A 93 -16.08 -3.35 -13.10
N VAL A 94 -16.24 -3.10 -14.40
CA VAL A 94 -15.17 -2.65 -15.30
C VAL A 94 -15.50 -1.24 -15.78
N ILE A 95 -14.55 -0.32 -15.63
CA ILE A 95 -14.67 1.07 -16.04
C ILE A 95 -13.60 1.31 -17.10
N HIS A 96 -14.00 1.70 -18.31
CA HIS A 96 -13.06 2.07 -19.35
C HIS A 96 -12.57 3.50 -19.14
N THR A 97 -11.27 3.72 -19.34
CA THR A 97 -10.63 5.03 -19.22
C THR A 97 -10.00 5.43 -20.56
N GLU A 98 -9.83 6.72 -20.81
CA GLU A 98 -9.18 7.21 -22.04
C GLU A 98 -7.65 7.22 -21.94
N ALA A 99 -7.11 6.97 -20.75
CA ALA A 99 -5.68 6.94 -20.46
C ALA A 99 -5.38 5.90 -19.39
N ARG A 100 -4.16 5.38 -19.38
CA ARG A 100 -3.66 4.59 -18.24
C ARG A 100 -3.66 5.45 -16.98
N LEU A 101 -4.00 4.84 -15.87
CA LEU A 101 -3.97 5.48 -14.56
C LEU A 101 -2.85 4.88 -13.71
N GLN A 102 -2.15 5.74 -12.99
CA GLN A 102 -1.06 5.36 -12.08
C GLN A 102 -1.46 5.56 -10.62
N HIS A 103 -2.46 6.39 -10.34
CA HIS A 103 -2.91 6.64 -8.98
C HIS A 103 -4.42 6.38 -8.85
N LEU A 104 -4.77 5.60 -7.85
CA LEU A 104 -6.14 5.40 -7.41
C LEU A 104 -6.22 5.75 -5.93
N ALA A 105 -7.34 6.31 -5.50
CA ALA A 105 -7.68 6.46 -4.09
C ALA A 105 -9.21 6.42 -3.93
N PHE A 106 -9.71 5.62 -3.00
CA PHE A 106 -11.13 5.67 -2.67
C PHE A 106 -11.47 6.98 -1.96
N SER A 107 -12.51 7.66 -2.45
CA SER A 107 -13.13 8.83 -1.83
C SER A 107 -14.52 8.44 -1.35
N GLY A 108 -14.58 7.75 -0.21
CA GLY A 108 -15.80 7.11 0.29
C GLY A 108 -16.08 5.77 -0.42
N ALA A 109 -17.31 5.28 -0.30
CA ALA A 109 -17.68 3.95 -0.80
C ALA A 109 -17.91 3.88 -2.32
N THR A 110 -18.23 5.01 -2.97
CA THR A 110 -18.76 5.02 -4.35
C THR A 110 -17.93 5.83 -5.33
N LYS A 111 -16.76 6.34 -4.92
CA LYS A 111 -15.94 7.19 -5.76
C LYS A 111 -14.47 6.81 -5.70
N LEU A 112 -13.80 6.91 -6.84
CA LEU A 112 -12.36 6.77 -6.97
C LEU A 112 -11.76 8.07 -7.50
N GLN A 113 -10.88 8.67 -6.71
CA GLN A 113 -10.05 9.77 -7.16
C GLN A 113 -8.85 9.22 -7.93
N THR A 114 -8.55 9.86 -9.05
CA THR A 114 -7.44 9.52 -9.95
C THR A 114 -6.68 10.80 -10.30
N GLU A 115 -5.50 10.67 -10.92
CA GLU A 115 -4.78 11.84 -11.45
C GLU A 115 -5.49 12.52 -12.63
N ARG A 116 -6.54 11.90 -13.19
CA ARG A 116 -7.36 12.44 -14.28
C ARG A 116 -8.73 12.95 -13.81
N GLY A 117 -9.02 12.89 -12.51
CA GLY A 117 -10.30 13.30 -11.93
C GLY A 117 -11.02 12.17 -11.20
N MET A 118 -12.32 12.36 -10.94
CA MET A 118 -13.13 11.44 -10.16
C MET A 118 -13.86 10.43 -11.06
N LEU A 119 -13.75 9.15 -10.73
CA LEU A 119 -14.58 8.08 -11.27
C LEU A 119 -15.69 7.75 -10.27
N ILE A 120 -16.90 7.52 -10.77
CA ILE A 120 -18.06 7.14 -9.96
C ILE A 120 -18.33 5.65 -10.16
N LEU A 121 -18.39 4.90 -9.07
CA LEU A 121 -18.76 3.49 -9.09
C LEU A 121 -20.27 3.38 -9.28
N ALA A 122 -20.70 2.38 -10.05
CA ALA A 122 -22.13 2.12 -10.20
C ALA A 122 -22.69 1.80 -8.81
N SER A 123 -23.72 2.55 -8.38
CA SER A 123 -24.30 2.41 -7.06
C SER A 123 -25.00 1.05 -6.94
N GLN A 124 -24.32 0.06 -6.35
CA GLN A 124 -24.92 -1.20 -5.91
C GLN A 124 -24.50 -1.59 -4.48
N LEU A 125 -23.93 -0.65 -3.72
CA LEU A 125 -23.49 -0.91 -2.35
C LEU A 125 -23.98 0.23 -1.46
N GLU A 126 -24.81 -0.13 -0.48
CA GLU A 126 -25.32 0.82 0.51
C GLU A 126 -24.16 1.42 1.33
N PRO A 127 -24.22 2.73 1.62
CA PRO A 127 -23.14 3.40 2.31
C PRO A 127 -23.10 2.98 3.79
N SER A 128 -22.06 2.26 4.18
CA SER A 128 -21.67 2.19 5.58
C SER A 128 -20.81 3.42 5.89
N THR A 129 -21.38 4.38 6.60
CA THR A 129 -20.66 5.58 7.06
C THR A 129 -19.61 5.19 8.10
N THR A 130 -18.32 5.32 7.81
CA THR A 130 -17.28 5.46 8.84
C THR A 130 -16.12 6.32 8.32
N THR A 131 -15.66 7.19 9.20
CA THR A 131 -14.67 8.26 9.05
C THR A 131 -13.31 7.82 8.52
N GLN A 132 -12.76 8.60 7.58
CA GLN A 132 -11.36 8.54 7.15
C GLN A 132 -10.41 8.71 8.35
N PRO A 133 -9.27 7.99 8.40
CA PRO A 133 -8.16 8.39 9.26
C PRO A 133 -7.51 9.64 8.66
N THR A 134 -7.58 10.75 9.40
CA THR A 134 -6.81 11.96 9.13
C THR A 134 -5.49 11.88 9.86
N PHE A 135 -4.39 11.78 9.12
CA PHE A 135 -2.96 12.03 9.40
C PHE A 135 -2.16 11.03 8.56
N PRO A 136 -1.02 11.41 7.93
CA PRO A 136 -0.18 10.41 7.30
C PRO A 136 0.21 9.38 8.37
N PRO A 137 0.12 8.07 8.07
CA PRO A 137 0.50 7.05 9.03
C PRO A 137 1.94 7.30 9.49
N PRO A 138 2.28 6.93 10.74
CA PRO A 138 3.59 7.23 11.32
C PRO A 138 4.73 6.69 10.44
N LEU A 139 4.54 5.57 9.75
CA LEU A 139 5.49 5.00 8.80
C LEU A 139 5.05 5.26 7.34
N PHE A 140 5.94 5.78 6.50
CA PHE A 140 5.76 5.86 5.04
C PHE A 140 7.13 5.99 4.33
N VAL A 141 7.15 5.90 2.99
CA VAL A 141 8.37 6.05 2.17
C VAL A 141 8.29 7.33 1.34
N THR A 142 9.34 8.15 1.40
CA THR A 142 9.48 9.37 0.61
C THR A 142 10.95 9.64 0.26
N ASP A 143 11.24 10.16 -0.93
CA ASP A 143 12.58 10.59 -1.36
C ASP A 143 13.71 9.57 -1.11
N SER A 144 13.44 8.27 -1.31
CA SER A 144 14.37 7.15 -1.05
C SER A 144 14.62 6.82 0.44
N TRP A 145 13.76 7.31 1.33
CA TRP A 145 13.83 7.05 2.76
C TRP A 145 12.54 6.44 3.26
N VAL A 146 12.66 5.45 4.15
CA VAL A 146 11.60 5.08 5.08
C VAL A 146 11.62 6.10 6.20
N THR A 147 10.45 6.67 6.52
CA THR A 147 10.29 7.68 7.56
C THR A 147 9.33 7.21 8.64
N TRP A 148 9.68 7.45 9.91
CA TRP A 148 8.81 7.28 11.08
C TRP A 148 8.54 8.65 11.71
N ASN A 149 7.27 9.03 11.88
CA ASN A 149 6.85 10.34 12.41
C ASN A 149 7.58 11.51 11.71
N MET A 150 7.63 11.50 10.38
CA MET A 150 8.35 12.47 9.53
C MET A 150 9.89 12.48 9.65
N LYS A 151 10.49 11.61 10.47
CA LYS A 151 11.95 11.46 10.59
C LYS A 151 12.45 10.33 9.70
N LYS A 152 13.55 10.57 8.98
CA LYS A 152 14.22 9.58 8.13
C LYS A 152 14.91 8.51 8.98
N ILE A 153 14.52 7.24 8.82
CA ILE A 153 15.02 6.13 9.64
C ILE A 153 15.85 5.12 8.85
N LEU A 154 15.53 4.87 7.57
CA LEU A 154 16.25 3.93 6.72
C LEU A 154 16.37 4.48 5.31
N PHE A 155 17.60 4.54 4.80
CA PHE A 155 17.86 4.86 3.39
C PHE A 155 17.75 3.59 2.54
N LEU A 156 17.09 3.67 1.40
CA LEU A 156 16.98 2.59 0.43
C LEU A 156 17.93 2.86 -0.77
N PRO A 157 19.08 2.14 -0.88
CA PRO A 157 19.98 2.25 -2.03
C PRO A 157 19.27 1.91 -3.34
N TRP A 158 19.86 2.30 -4.48
CA TRP A 158 19.20 2.15 -5.78
C TRP A 158 18.78 0.70 -6.10
N ASP A 159 19.60 -0.28 -5.69
CA ASP A 159 19.34 -1.72 -5.86
C ASP A 159 18.20 -2.26 -4.98
N TYR A 160 17.83 -1.52 -3.93
CA TYR A 160 16.75 -1.85 -2.99
C TYR A 160 15.55 -0.91 -3.14
N ARG A 161 15.52 -0.06 -4.17
CA ARG A 161 14.37 0.81 -4.37
C ARG A 161 13.17 -0.03 -4.77
N PRO A 162 12.13 -0.08 -3.93
CA PRO A 162 10.90 -0.74 -4.31
C PRO A 162 10.26 0.03 -5.46
N TYR A 163 9.62 -0.66 -6.39
CA TYR A 163 8.79 0.00 -7.39
C TYR A 163 7.55 0.64 -6.75
N SER A 164 7.14 0.06 -5.62
CA SER A 164 6.05 0.56 -4.78
C SER A 164 6.23 0.15 -3.33
N SER A 165 5.74 0.97 -2.42
CA SER A 165 5.76 0.68 -0.99
C SER A 165 4.44 1.04 -0.34
N ALA A 166 4.03 0.26 0.65
CA ALA A 166 2.96 0.61 1.57
C ALA A 166 3.40 0.36 3.01
N ALA A 167 2.90 1.16 3.93
CA ALA A 167 3.22 1.05 5.34
C ALA A 167 1.94 1.01 6.16
N LYS A 168 1.94 0.15 7.18
CA LYS A 168 0.87 0.05 8.16
C LYS A 168 1.50 -0.25 9.51
N ASP A 169 1.14 0.57 10.50
CA ASP A 169 1.71 0.50 11.85
C ASP A 169 3.23 0.48 11.78
N ASN A 170 3.88 -0.59 12.25
CA ASN A 170 5.32 -0.78 12.26
C ASN A 170 5.84 -1.70 11.13
N ILE A 171 5.02 -1.99 10.12
CA ILE A 171 5.34 -2.88 9.01
C ILE A 171 5.37 -2.08 7.71
N LEU A 172 6.46 -2.23 6.96
CA LEU A 172 6.64 -1.72 5.62
C LEU A 172 6.62 -2.88 4.61
N ALA A 173 5.71 -2.83 3.64
CA ALA A 173 5.65 -3.74 2.51
C ALA A 173 6.30 -3.09 1.28
N LEU A 174 7.17 -3.83 0.61
CA LEU A 174 7.97 -3.37 -0.52
C LEU A 174 7.76 -4.28 -1.73
N GLY A 175 7.28 -3.73 -2.84
CA GLY A 175 7.15 -4.43 -4.12
C GLY A 175 8.42 -4.35 -4.96
N HIS A 176 8.89 -5.48 -5.49
CA HIS A 176 10.14 -5.58 -6.24
C HIS A 176 9.94 -5.95 -7.72
N ARG A 177 10.94 -5.62 -8.56
CA ARG A 177 10.98 -6.05 -9.98
C ARG A 177 10.98 -7.57 -10.17
N SER A 178 11.46 -8.31 -9.16
CA SER A 178 11.44 -9.77 -9.18
C SER A 178 10.04 -10.39 -9.05
N GLY A 179 9.00 -9.61 -8.78
CA GLY A 179 7.68 -10.14 -8.43
C GLY A 179 7.49 -10.44 -6.94
N ARG A 180 8.53 -10.25 -6.13
CA ARG A 180 8.44 -10.43 -4.67
C ARG A 180 7.83 -9.21 -3.99
N VAL A 181 7.08 -9.46 -2.91
CA VAL A 181 6.76 -8.44 -1.91
C VAL A 181 7.51 -8.77 -0.62
N THR A 182 8.32 -7.86 -0.11
CA THR A 182 9.10 -8.04 1.13
C THR A 182 8.51 -7.20 2.25
N PHE A 183 8.36 -7.79 3.43
CA PHE A 183 7.98 -7.07 4.65
C PHE A 183 9.22 -6.75 5.48
N MET A 184 9.31 -5.49 5.88
CA MET A 184 10.25 -5.00 6.88
C MET A 184 9.48 -4.61 8.13
N CYS A 185 9.84 -5.22 9.25
CA CYS A 185 9.27 -4.93 10.55
C CYS A 185 10.20 -4.00 11.32
N PHE A 186 9.62 -3.00 11.97
CA PHE A 186 10.32 -2.06 12.83
C PHE A 186 9.85 -2.24 14.27
N ASP A 187 10.75 -2.15 15.24
CA ASP A 187 10.36 -2.09 16.65
C ASP A 187 9.93 -0.65 16.98
N SER A 188 8.62 -0.45 17.14
CA SER A 188 8.06 0.86 17.45
C SER A 188 8.47 1.37 18.83
N ALA A 189 8.63 0.50 19.82
CA ALA A 189 9.03 0.89 21.17
C ALA A 189 10.49 1.37 21.19
N ALA A 190 11.37 0.68 20.45
CA ALA A 190 12.75 1.11 20.26
C ALA A 190 12.84 2.44 19.51
N LEU A 191 12.06 2.62 18.44
CA LEU A 191 12.00 3.86 17.66
C LEU A 191 11.48 5.03 18.51
N ASP A 192 10.37 4.83 19.22
CA ASP A 192 9.76 5.88 20.04
C ASP A 192 10.65 6.24 21.24
N SER A 193 11.36 5.28 21.83
CA SER A 193 12.37 5.55 22.87
C SER A 193 13.55 6.37 22.32
N GLU A 194 14.13 5.99 21.18
CA GLU A 194 15.22 6.77 20.57
C GLU A 194 14.79 8.21 20.26
N PHE A 195 13.60 8.40 19.68
CA PHE A 195 13.16 9.71 19.24
C PHE A 195 12.56 10.58 20.35
N SER A 196 12.16 10.00 21.47
CA SER A 196 11.77 10.76 22.69
C SER A 196 13.00 11.30 23.44
N HIS A 197 14.11 10.55 23.51
CA HIS A 197 15.36 11.04 24.09
C HIS A 197 16.00 12.21 23.30
N LEU A 198 15.81 12.24 21.99
CA LEU A 198 16.25 13.37 21.15
C LEU A 198 15.47 14.67 21.47
N LEU A 199 14.20 14.58 21.86
CA LEU A 199 13.37 15.73 22.28
C LEU A 199 13.72 16.21 23.70
N SER A 200 14.21 15.34 24.59
CA SER A 200 14.69 15.74 25.92
C SER A 200 16.10 16.35 25.89
N SER A 201 16.92 16.03 24.89
CA SER A 201 18.29 16.57 24.77
C SER A 201 18.35 18.06 24.39
N THR A 202 17.24 18.65 23.94
CA THR A 202 17.13 20.07 23.58
C THR A 202 16.73 21.00 24.72
N GLN A 203 16.61 20.51 25.97
CA GLN A 203 16.24 21.35 27.13
C GLN A 203 17.39 21.76 28.07
N ASP A 204 18.65 21.33 27.84
CA ASP A 204 19.79 21.70 28.70
C ASP A 204 20.85 22.55 27.99
N LEU A 205 20.43 23.68 27.40
CA LEU A 205 21.33 24.79 27.06
C LEU A 205 20.75 26.10 27.60
N ALA A 206 20.68 26.22 28.92
CA ALA A 206 20.64 27.53 29.58
C ALA A 206 22.07 28.09 29.60
N ILE A 207 22.36 29.02 28.70
CA ILE A 207 23.57 29.85 28.76
C ILE A 207 23.28 30.98 29.77
N VAL A 208 24.09 31.05 30.83
CA VAL A 208 24.31 32.26 31.64
C VAL A 208 25.24 33.21 30.89
#